data_AF-A0A0D6ER06-F1
#
_entry.id   AF-A0A0D6ER06-F1
#
_cell.length_a   1.000
_cell.length_b   1.000
_cell.length_c   1.000
_cell.angle_alpha   90.00
_cell.angle_beta   90.00
_cell.angle_gamma   90.00
#
_symmetry.space_group_name_H-M   'P 1'
#
loop_
_entity.id
_entity.type
_entity.pdbx_description
1 polymer ?
#
loop_
_entity_poly.entity_id
_entity_poly.type
_entity_poly.pdbx_seq_one_letter_code
_entity_poly.pdbx_strand_id
1 'polypeptide(L)'
;MPPSNQKPSMSELKLRRLTEHNQRLREDLERQRVRVSEASASLIRYCKTTRDYLVPSVWGPVQKGEDPYAPQASGGCCTIQ
;
A
#
# COMPACT_ATOMS: atom_id res chain seq x y z
N MET A 1 21.01 -32.98 34.08
CA MET A 1 19.93 -33.83 33.52
C MET A 1 19.57 -33.25 32.16
N PRO A 2 19.63 -34.01 31.06
CA PRO A 2 19.19 -33.51 29.76
C PRO A 2 17.66 -33.33 29.78
N PRO A 3 17.10 -32.31 29.10
CA PRO A 3 15.66 -32.14 29.02
C PRO A 3 15.04 -33.34 28.29
N SER A 4 14.02 -33.94 28.91
CA SER A 4 13.22 -35.01 28.30
C SER A 4 12.51 -34.46 27.07
N ASN A 5 12.89 -34.95 25.89
CA ASN A 5 12.30 -34.60 24.60
C ASN A 5 10.91 -35.26 24.46
N GLN A 6 9.95 -34.86 25.29
CA GLN A 6 8.57 -35.33 25.19
C GLN A 6 7.90 -34.60 24.03
N LYS A 7 7.34 -35.37 23.09
CA LYS A 7 6.50 -34.81 22.02
C LYS A 7 5.32 -34.11 22.68
N PRO A 8 5.05 -32.83 22.37
CA PRO A 8 3.96 -32.11 22.99
C PRO A 8 2.65 -32.84 22.70
N SER A 9 1.83 -32.98 23.74
CA SER A 9 0.50 -33.59 23.61
C SER A 9 -0.34 -32.79 22.60
N MET A 10 -1.28 -33.45 21.92
CA MET A 10 -2.26 -32.77 21.06
C MET A 10 -3.03 -31.66 21.81
N SER A 11 -3.24 -31.81 23.11
CA SER A 11 -3.85 -30.77 23.95
C SER A 11 -2.97 -29.54 24.09
N GLU A 12 -1.66 -29.72 24.29
CA GLU A 12 -0.67 -28.66 24.42
C GLU A 12 -0.47 -27.90 23.10
N LEU A 13 -0.41 -28.64 21.98
CA LEU A 13 -0.36 -28.05 20.64
C LEU A 13 -1.60 -27.21 20.32
N LYS A 14 -2.80 -27.69 20.68
CA LYS A 14 -4.05 -26.94 20.50
C LYS A 14 -4.08 -25.69 21.38
N LEU A 15 -3.69 -25.81 22.65
CA LEU A 15 -3.62 -24.68 23.56
C LEU A 15 -2.68 -23.60 23.01
N ARG A 16 -1.47 -23.99 22.59
CA ARG A 16 -0.50 -23.06 22.00
C ARG A 16 -1.08 -22.31 20.79
N ARG A 17 -1.74 -23.02 19.87
CA ARG A 17 -2.39 -22.39 18.71
C ARG A 17 -3.48 -21.39 19.11
N LEU A 18 -4.29 -21.73 20.11
CA LEU A 18 -5.33 -20.83 20.62
C LEU A 18 -4.74 -19.59 21.26
N THR A 19 -3.67 -19.74 22.06
CA THR A 19 -2.97 -18.60 22.67
C THR A 19 -2.35 -17.69 21.62
N GLU A 20 -1.66 -18.27 20.62
CA GLU A 20 -1.10 -17.50 19.50
C GLU A 20 -2.19 -16.77 18.69
N HIS A 21 -3.34 -17.41 18.47
CA HIS A 21 -4.46 -16.77 17.78
C HIS A 21 -5.10 -15.66 18.62
N ASN A 22 -5.30 -15.88 19.92
CA ASN A 22 -5.83 -14.88 20.83
C ASN A 22 -4.92 -13.64 20.91
N GLN A 23 -3.60 -13.86 20.92
CA GLN A 23 -2.63 -12.78 20.90
C GLN A 23 -2.76 -11.91 19.64
N ARG A 24 -2.85 -12.52 18.46
CA ARG A 24 -3.07 -11.80 17.19
C ARG A 24 -4.38 -11.00 17.19
N LEU A 25 -5.46 -11.57 17.73
CA LEU A 25 -6.74 -10.88 17.84
C LEU A 25 -6.67 -9.68 18.80
N ARG A 26 -5.92 -9.78 19.90
CA ARG A 26 -5.70 -8.66 20.82
C ARG A 26 -4.91 -7.54 20.14
N GLU A 27 -3.85 -7.87 19.41
CA GLU A 27 -3.07 -6.91 18.63
C GLU A 27 -3.93 -6.18 17.58
N ASP A 28 -4.77 -6.91 16.84
CA ASP A 28 -5.70 -6.33 15.87
C ASP A 28 -6.76 -5.45 16.54
N LEU A 29 -7.23 -5.82 17.73
CA LEU A 29 -8.18 -5.04 18.50
C LEU A 29 -7.58 -3.71 18.97
N GLU A 30 -6.33 -3.74 19.44
CA GLU A 30 -5.58 -2.58 19.95
C GLU A 30 -5.06 -1.65 18.84
N ARG A 31 -5.08 -2.09 17.57
CA ARG A 31 -4.67 -1.26 16.43
C ARG A 31 -5.42 0.08 16.41
N GLN A 32 -4.67 1.19 16.40
CA GLN A 32 -5.23 2.52 16.30
C GLN A 32 -6.03 2.68 14.99
N ARG A 33 -7.28 3.14 15.10
CA ARG A 33 -8.18 3.40 13.98
C ARG A 33 -8.47 4.90 13.89
N VAL A 34 -8.70 5.37 12.67
CA VAL A 34 -9.20 6.72 12.39
C VAL A 34 -10.67 6.65 12.00
N ARG A 35 -11.41 7.75 12.16
CA ARG A 35 -12.81 7.81 11.73
C ARG A 35 -12.87 7.74 10.22
N VAL A 36 -13.89 7.06 9.69
CA VAL A 36 -14.08 6.93 8.23
C VAL A 36 -14.22 8.30 7.58
N SER A 37 -14.97 9.23 8.19
CA SER A 37 -15.13 10.59 7.67
C SER A 37 -13.79 11.33 7.55
N GLU A 38 -12.88 11.14 8.50
CA GLU A 38 -11.55 11.74 8.49
C GLU A 38 -10.66 11.12 7.40
N ALA A 39 -10.65 9.78 7.30
CA ALA A 39 -9.92 9.07 6.26
C ALA A 39 -10.41 9.47 4.85
N SER A 40 -11.72 9.53 4.64
CA SER A 40 -12.32 9.97 3.38
C SER A 40 -11.97 11.42 3.05
N ALA A 41 -12.00 12.33 4.03
CA ALA A 41 -11.61 13.72 3.83
C ALA A 41 -10.12 13.84 3.43
N SER A 42 -9.25 13.02 4.03
CA SER A 42 -7.83 12.95 3.67
C SER A 42 -7.63 12.48 2.23
N LEU A 43 -8.34 11.42 1.80
CA LEU A 43 -8.28 10.92 0.43
C LEU A 43 -8.75 11.97 -0.58
N ILE A 44 -9.91 12.61 -0.31
CA ILE A 44 -10.44 13.68 -1.16
C ILE A 44 -9.43 14.82 -1.27
N ARG A 45 -8.82 15.23 -0.15
CA ARG A 45 -7.80 16.28 -0.16
C ARG A 45 -6.64 15.92 -1.06
N TYR A 46 -6.06 14.72 -0.88
CA TYR A 46 -4.94 14.24 -1.69
C TYR A 46 -5.29 14.25 -3.18
N CYS A 47 -6.43 13.67 -3.56
CA CYS A 47 -6.88 13.64 -4.95
C CYS A 47 -7.20 15.04 -5.54
N LYS A 48 -7.43 16.06 -4.71
CA LYS A 48 -7.68 17.44 -5.15
C LYS A 48 -6.42 18.29 -5.22
N THR A 49 -5.34 17.90 -4.55
CA THR A 49 -4.09 18.68 -4.51
C THR A 49 -2.98 18.05 -5.34
N THR A 50 -3.10 16.78 -5.68
CA THR A 50 -2.11 16.05 -6.48
C THR A 50 -2.57 15.97 -7.92
N ARG A 51 -1.85 16.67 -8.82
CA ARG A 51 -2.14 16.69 -10.26
C ARG A 51 -2.03 15.29 -10.86
N ASP A 52 -3.05 14.89 -11.61
CA ASP A 52 -3.07 13.63 -12.38
C ASP A 52 -3.20 13.93 -13.88
N TYR A 53 -2.15 13.61 -14.63
CA TYR A 53 -2.07 13.84 -16.08
C TYR A 53 -3.02 12.95 -16.89
N LEU A 54 -3.50 11.85 -16.30
CA LEU A 54 -4.46 10.92 -16.94
C LEU A 54 -5.91 11.34 -16.75
N VAL A 55 -6.17 12.43 -16.01
CA VAL A 55 -7.53 12.99 -15.82
C VAL A 55 -7.58 14.45 -16.31
N PRO A 56 -7.50 14.70 -17.63
CA PRO A 56 -7.46 16.06 -18.18
C PRO A 56 -8.75 16.85 -17.96
N SER A 57 -9.89 16.18 -17.71
CA SER A 57 -11.17 16.83 -17.43
C SER A 57 -11.15 17.64 -16.13
N VAL A 58 -10.30 17.26 -15.17
CA VAL A 58 -10.14 17.94 -13.88
C VAL A 58 -8.89 18.80 -13.84
N TRP A 59 -7.78 18.32 -14.43
CA TRP A 59 -6.47 18.95 -14.33
C TRP A 59 -6.03 19.75 -15.58
N GLY A 60 -6.82 19.69 -16.66
CA GLY A 60 -6.45 20.25 -17.95
C GLY A 60 -5.49 19.35 -18.75
N PRO A 61 -5.26 19.65 -20.03
CA PRO A 61 -4.38 18.86 -20.89
C PRO A 61 -2.92 18.91 -20.40
N VAL A 62 -2.18 17.83 -20.66
CA VAL A 62 -0.73 17.77 -20.45
C VAL A 62 -0.04 18.67 -21.46
N GLN A 63 0.85 19.54 -21.01
CA GLN A 63 1.61 20.39 -21.92
C GLN A 63 2.68 19.55 -22.65
N LYS A 64 2.96 19.88 -23.91
CA LYS A 64 3.94 19.13 -24.73
C LYS A 64 5.34 19.06 -24.12
N GLY A 65 5.71 20.02 -23.26
CA GLY A 65 6.99 20.02 -22.54
C GLY A 65 7.00 19.22 -21.23
N GLU A 66 5.82 18.81 -20.74
CA GLU A 66 5.66 18.01 -19.51
C GLU A 66 5.50 16.51 -19.81
N ASP A 67 5.17 16.16 -21.05
CA ASP A 67 5.03 14.79 -21.51
C ASP A 67 6.37 14.25 -22.06
N PRO A 68 7.09 13.38 -21.32
CA PRO A 68 8.36 12.80 -21.78
C PRO A 68 8.20 11.85 -22.97
N TYR A 69 6.97 11.46 -23.31
CA TYR A 69 6.65 10.61 -24.44
C TYR A 69 6.08 11.39 -25.63
N ALA A 70 5.96 12.71 -25.52
CA ALA A 70 5.52 13.53 -26.64
C ALA A 70 6.47 13.33 -27.83
N PRO A 71 5.95 13.13 -29.05
CA PRO A 71 6.79 13.02 -30.23
C PRO A 71 7.62 14.31 -30.35
N GLN A 72 8.94 14.16 -30.25
CA GLN A 72 9.89 15.23 -30.52
C GLN A 72 9.60 15.74 -31.94
N ALA A 73 9.36 17.04 -32.10
CA ALA A 73 9.19 17.62 -33.42
C ALA A 73 10.41 17.24 -34.26
N SER A 74 10.17 16.48 -35.33
CA SER A 74 11.15 16.02 -36.30
C SER A 74 12.18 17.11 -36.61
N GLY A 75 13.34 17.01 -35.96
CA GLY A 75 14.47 17.92 -36.08
C GLY A 75 15.70 17.11 -35.73
N GLY A 76 16.33 16.54 -36.77
CA GLY A 76 17.33 15.50 -36.65
C GLY A 76 18.53 15.87 -35.79
N CYS A 77 18.86 14.99 -34.85
CA CYS A 77 20.23 14.60 -34.59
C CYS A 77 20.21 13.28 -33.82
N CYS A 78 20.83 12.29 -34.46
CA CYS A 78 21.65 11.30 -33.79
C CYS A 78 20.90 10.09 -33.17
N THR A 79 20.34 9.23 -34.03
CA THR A 79 20.17 7.80 -33.74
C THR A 79 21.25 7.00 -34.47
N ILE A 80 22.08 6.27 -33.73
CA ILE A 80 22.97 5.25 -34.29
C ILE A 80 22.11 4.02 -34.59
N GLN A 81 22.14 3.59 -35.85
CA GLN A 81 21.43 2.41 -36.37
C GLN A 81 22.31 1.17 -36.26
#